data_AF-A0A2H0R6F8-F1
#
_entry.id   AF-A0A2H0R6F8-F1
#
_cell.length_a   1.000
_cell.length_b   1.000
_cell.length_c   1.000
_cell.angle_alpha   90.00
_cell.angle_beta   90.00
_cell.angle_gamma   90.00
#
_symmetry.space_group_name_H-M   'P 1'
#
loop_
_entity.id
_entity.type
_entity.pdbx_description
1 polymer ?
#
loop_
_entity_poly.entity_id
_entity_poly.type
_entity_poly.pdbx_seq_one_letter_code
_entity_poly.pdbx_strand_id
1 'polypeptide(L)'
;MKISKKIIILLTLVFVLFPLFADAVSWLPIVPCGTSSNPQECTRCDLFKLFKNIIDFLLYGFMPPVAAILFVWGGFLILMGGASPGNISRGKSIFWNTFLGVLIMLSSWLITNTIIKSLADESITNPNVPWYQFECKETVRSGEQPPIVSNPPEDGGDEGICSFGGINLCQPRQMSCGASKCDQYVSAINQYAGRTGVANGANFLKAIMIKESACNAEADSGHAKGIMQLKPSTANIYKNRCGVSGDTTAQWLKDNPELSICIAAEYIKSLSGTSCGNTPRNIAAGYNGGAAGACGNSVDCAGETSCDGSPVKRWECLYDDSEHNVCNTGYDETRDYATKVIYCYNNPGF
;
A
#
# COMPACT_ATOMS: atom_id res chain seq x y z
N MET A 1 -27.49 -8.16 -33.12
CA MET A 1 -27.27 -6.71 -33.20
C MET A 1 -26.26 -6.43 -34.30
N LYS A 2 -26.64 -5.80 -35.42
CA LYS A 2 -25.69 -5.50 -36.51
C LYS A 2 -24.86 -4.26 -36.12
N ILE A 3 -23.60 -4.47 -35.74
CA ILE A 3 -22.70 -3.36 -35.41
C ILE A 3 -22.41 -2.60 -36.71
N SER A 4 -22.73 -1.30 -36.75
CA SER A 4 -22.53 -0.49 -37.95
C SER A 4 -21.03 -0.29 -38.22
N LYS A 5 -20.62 -0.26 -39.50
CA LYS A 5 -19.22 0.01 -39.89
C LYS A 5 -18.67 1.30 -39.27
N LYS A 6 -19.53 2.30 -39.02
CA LYS A 6 -19.16 3.57 -38.37
C LYS A 6 -18.76 3.38 -36.90
N ILE A 7 -19.43 2.49 -36.18
CA ILE A 7 -19.11 2.17 -34.78
C ILE A 7 -17.78 1.42 -34.71
N ILE A 8 -17.53 0.50 -35.65
CA ILE A 8 -16.25 -0.21 -35.73
C ILE A 8 -15.12 0.80 -35.97
N ILE A 9 -15.26 1.66 -36.99
CA ILE A 9 -14.27 2.68 -37.32
C ILE A 9 -14.02 3.60 -36.12
N LEU A 10 -15.06 4.05 -35.43
CA LEU A 10 -14.93 4.90 -34.24
C LEU A 10 -14.19 4.18 -33.11
N LEU A 11 -14.52 2.92 -32.81
CA LEU A 11 -13.84 2.14 -31.78
C LEU A 11 -12.36 1.90 -32.13
N THR A 12 -12.05 1.65 -33.41
CA THR A 12 -10.66 1.49 -33.87
C THR A 12 -9.90 2.82 -33.77
N LEU A 13 -10.53 3.94 -34.12
CA LEU A 13 -9.92 5.28 -34.00
C LEU A 13 -9.66 5.66 -32.55
N VAL A 14 -10.60 5.36 -31.66
CA VAL A 14 -10.42 5.54 -30.21
C VAL A 14 -9.27 4.66 -29.73
N PHE A 15 -9.23 3.38 -30.09
CA PHE A 15 -8.17 2.46 -29.66
C PHE A 15 -6.77 2.88 -30.15
N VAL A 16 -6.66 3.41 -31.37
CA VAL A 16 -5.39 3.85 -31.98
C VAL A 16 -4.94 5.22 -31.45
N LEU A 17 -5.88 6.12 -31.12
CA LEU A 17 -5.56 7.46 -30.59
C LEU A 17 -5.48 7.51 -29.06
N PHE A 18 -6.01 6.51 -28.34
CA PHE A 18 -5.94 6.40 -26.88
C PHE A 18 -4.53 6.48 -26.28
N PRO A 19 -3.46 5.94 -26.91
CA PRO A 19 -2.11 6.02 -26.36
C PRO A 19 -1.55 7.45 -26.35
N LEU A 20 -2.11 8.37 -27.15
CA LEU A 20 -1.64 9.76 -27.21
C LEU A 20 -2.07 10.59 -25.99
N PHE A 21 -3.00 10.07 -25.19
CA PHE A 21 -3.44 10.67 -23.91
C PHE A 21 -2.95 9.87 -22.70
N ALA A 22 -2.00 8.94 -22.90
CA ALA A 22 -1.44 8.11 -21.83
C ALA A 22 -0.32 8.84 -21.07
N ASP A 23 -0.52 10.12 -20.75
CA ASP A 23 0.31 10.79 -19.75
C ASP A 23 -0.05 10.20 -18.39
N ALA A 24 0.94 9.59 -17.73
CA ALA A 24 0.80 9.02 -16.40
C ALA A 24 0.52 10.14 -15.39
N VAL A 25 -0.75 10.46 -15.17
CA VAL A 25 -1.16 11.35 -14.09
C VAL A 25 -0.86 10.67 -12.75
N SER A 26 -0.16 11.37 -11.86
CA SER A 26 0.33 10.82 -10.57
C SER A 26 -0.77 10.30 -9.64
N TRP A 27 -2.01 10.77 -9.82
CA TRP A 27 -3.17 10.35 -9.05
C TRP A 27 -3.88 9.10 -9.63
N LEU A 28 -3.43 8.58 -10.77
CA LEU A 28 -4.01 7.41 -11.42
C LEU A 28 -2.93 6.51 -12.08
N PRO A 29 -2.06 5.85 -11.28
CA PRO A 29 -0.93 5.09 -11.79
C PRO A 29 -1.37 3.75 -12.41
N ILE A 30 -1.98 3.81 -13.60
CA ILE A 30 -2.37 2.62 -14.38
C ILE A 30 -1.12 1.89 -14.89
N VAL A 31 -0.14 2.65 -15.41
CA VAL A 31 1.13 2.12 -15.91
C VAL A 31 2.13 1.97 -14.74
N PRO A 32 2.58 0.75 -14.42
CA PRO A 32 3.36 0.50 -13.21
C PRO A 32 4.86 0.77 -13.33
N CYS A 33 5.42 0.99 -14.53
CA CYS A 33 6.86 1.04 -14.82
C CYS A 33 7.16 1.98 -16.01
N GLY A 34 8.42 2.31 -16.27
CA GLY A 34 8.84 3.17 -17.37
C GLY A 34 8.30 4.60 -17.30
N THR A 35 7.97 5.09 -16.11
CA THR A 35 7.46 6.47 -15.88
C THR A 35 8.49 7.30 -15.12
N SER A 36 8.33 8.63 -15.11
CA SER A 36 9.20 9.51 -14.31
C SER A 36 9.15 9.20 -12.81
N SER A 37 8.04 8.61 -12.32
CA SER A 37 7.87 8.21 -10.91
C SER A 37 8.32 6.77 -10.62
N ASN A 38 8.35 5.90 -11.64
CA ASN A 38 8.96 4.58 -11.57
C ASN A 38 9.77 4.32 -12.86
N PRO A 39 11.06 4.72 -12.89
CA PRO A 39 11.87 4.69 -14.10
C PRO A 39 12.39 3.29 -14.46
N GLN A 40 12.08 2.27 -13.67
CA GLN A 40 12.53 0.90 -13.96
C GLN A 40 11.92 0.39 -15.26
N GLU A 41 12.71 -0.38 -16.00
CA GLU A 41 12.27 -1.02 -17.23
C GLU A 41 11.10 -1.96 -16.97
N CYS A 42 10.11 -1.94 -17.85
CA CYS A 42 8.93 -2.77 -17.73
C CYS A 42 9.25 -4.24 -17.99
N THR A 43 8.95 -5.09 -17.02
CA THR A 43 9.07 -6.55 -17.16
C THR A 43 7.78 -7.18 -17.67
N ARG A 44 7.79 -8.48 -17.98
CA ARG A 44 6.56 -9.21 -18.35
C ARG A 44 5.57 -9.27 -17.20
N CYS A 45 6.06 -9.21 -15.96
CA CYS A 45 5.24 -9.18 -14.77
C CYS A 45 4.47 -7.86 -14.62
N ASP A 46 5.07 -6.77 -15.07
CA ASP A 46 4.44 -5.46 -15.02
C ASP A 46 3.28 -5.34 -16.01
N LEU A 47 3.25 -6.16 -17.08
CA LEU A 47 2.09 -6.29 -17.96
C LEU A 47 0.86 -6.85 -17.22
N PHE A 48 1.04 -7.84 -16.34
CA PHE A 48 -0.08 -8.36 -15.54
C PHE A 48 -0.55 -7.37 -14.48
N LYS A 49 0.39 -6.62 -13.86
CA LYS A 49 0.05 -5.51 -12.97
C LYS A 49 -0.74 -4.42 -13.70
N LEU A 50 -0.36 -4.08 -14.94
CA LEU A 50 -1.10 -3.15 -15.79
C LEU A 50 -2.55 -3.61 -16.00
N PHE A 51 -2.76 -4.87 -16.39
CA PHE A 51 -4.11 -5.42 -16.55
C PHE A 51 -4.94 -5.31 -15.27
N LYS A 52 -4.33 -5.60 -14.13
CA LYS A 52 -5.00 -5.45 -12.83
C LYS A 52 -5.37 -3.99 -12.54
N ASN A 53 -4.43 -3.06 -12.74
CA ASN A 53 -4.68 -1.63 -12.51
C ASN A 53 -5.83 -1.11 -13.40
N ILE A 54 -5.95 -1.62 -14.64
CA ILE A 54 -7.06 -1.30 -15.52
C ILE A 54 -8.39 -1.82 -14.94
N ILE A 55 -8.44 -3.07 -14.48
CA ILE A 55 -9.66 -3.65 -13.89
C ILE A 55 -10.07 -2.86 -12.64
N ASP A 56 -9.12 -2.55 -11.76
CA ASP A 56 -9.38 -1.77 -10.54
C ASP A 56 -9.83 -0.35 -10.87
N PHE A 57 -9.21 0.29 -11.87
CA PHE A 57 -9.66 1.58 -12.36
C PHE A 57 -11.09 1.52 -12.90
N LEU A 58 -11.42 0.53 -13.72
CA LEU A 58 -12.77 0.40 -14.28
C LEU A 58 -13.82 0.16 -13.19
N LEU A 59 -13.55 -0.73 -12.23
CA LEU A 59 -14.51 -1.13 -11.20
C LEU A 59 -14.64 -0.13 -10.06
N TYR A 60 -13.54 0.45 -9.59
CA TYR A 60 -13.54 1.32 -8.41
C TYR A 60 -13.39 2.80 -8.76
N GLY A 61 -12.69 3.12 -9.85
CA GLY A 61 -12.45 4.51 -10.28
C GLY A 61 -13.54 5.04 -11.22
N PHE A 62 -13.85 4.31 -12.29
CA PHE A 62 -14.65 4.81 -13.40
C PHE A 62 -16.14 4.45 -13.30
N MET A 63 -16.45 3.18 -13.00
CA MET A 63 -17.83 2.70 -12.95
C MET A 63 -18.69 3.46 -11.93
N PRO A 64 -18.28 3.66 -10.65
CA PRO A 64 -19.13 4.32 -9.67
C PRO A 64 -19.53 5.77 -10.03
N PRO A 65 -18.60 6.69 -10.40
CA PRO A 65 -18.99 8.06 -10.72
C PRO A 65 -19.83 8.14 -12.00
N VAL A 66 -19.51 7.37 -13.04
CA VAL A 66 -20.28 7.37 -14.28
C VAL A 66 -21.69 6.83 -14.05
N ALA A 67 -21.81 5.71 -13.32
CA ALA A 67 -23.11 5.15 -12.97
C ALA A 67 -23.94 6.14 -12.14
N ALA A 68 -23.33 6.80 -11.14
CA ALA A 68 -24.00 7.82 -10.33
C ALA A 68 -24.55 8.97 -11.20
N ILE A 69 -23.73 9.52 -12.11
CA ILE A 69 -24.15 10.58 -13.04
C ILE A 69 -25.32 10.13 -13.91
N LEU A 70 -25.24 8.92 -14.48
CA LEU A 70 -26.29 8.39 -15.36
C LEU A 70 -27.59 8.09 -14.60
N PHE A 71 -27.51 7.59 -13.36
CA PHE A 71 -28.69 7.40 -12.51
C PHE A 71 -29.35 8.72 -12.15
N VAL A 72 -28.56 9.73 -11.77
CA VAL A 72 -29.06 11.08 -11.48
C VAL A 72 -29.72 11.68 -12.72
N TRP A 73 -29.08 11.59 -13.89
CA TRP A 73 -29.62 12.10 -15.14
C TRP A 73 -30.90 11.36 -15.58
N GLY A 74 -30.91 10.03 -15.46
CA GLY A 74 -32.10 9.22 -15.73
C GLY A 74 -33.26 9.58 -14.80
N GLY A 75 -32.99 9.75 -13.51
CA GLY A 75 -33.96 10.19 -12.51
C GLY A 75 -34.49 11.59 -12.79
N PHE A 76 -33.60 12.54 -13.13
CA PHE A 76 -33.96 13.90 -13.50
C PHE A 76 -34.93 13.95 -14.69
N LEU A 77 -34.66 13.19 -15.75
CA LEU A 77 -35.54 13.10 -16.92
C LEU A 77 -36.93 12.51 -16.60
N ILE A 78 -37.01 11.59 -15.64
CA ILE A 78 -38.28 11.02 -15.18
C ILE A 78 -39.08 12.06 -14.41
N LEU A 79 -38.46 12.76 -13.45
CA LEU A 79 -39.12 13.75 -12.60
C LEU A 79 -39.57 14.99 -13.38
N MET A 80 -38.74 15.47 -14.31
CA MET A 80 -39.05 16.63 -15.17
C MET A 80 -39.90 16.25 -16.40
N GLY A 81 -40.22 14.97 -16.58
CA GLY A 81 -40.93 14.45 -17.75
C GLY A 81 -42.45 14.69 -17.75
N GLY A 82 -42.99 15.45 -16.79
CA GLY A 82 -44.43 15.55 -16.51
C GLY A 82 -45.36 15.63 -17.74
N ALA A 83 -45.12 16.57 -18.65
CA ALA A 83 -45.93 16.74 -19.88
C ALA A 83 -45.32 16.09 -21.14
N SER A 84 -44.16 15.43 -21.02
CA SER A 84 -43.44 14.79 -22.13
C SER A 84 -43.22 13.30 -21.84
N PRO A 85 -44.16 12.42 -22.27
CA PRO A 85 -44.00 10.97 -22.15
C PRO A 85 -42.68 10.44 -22.73
N GLY A 86 -42.13 11.14 -23.74
CA GLY A 86 -40.84 10.83 -24.33
C GLY A 86 -39.66 10.94 -23.36
N ASN A 87 -39.67 11.93 -22.46
CA ASN A 87 -38.60 12.12 -21.46
C ASN A 87 -38.66 11.06 -20.36
N ILE A 88 -39.87 10.67 -19.94
CA ILE A 88 -40.06 9.57 -18.99
C ILE A 88 -39.52 8.26 -19.56
N SER A 89 -39.86 7.96 -20.82
CA SER A 89 -39.38 6.75 -21.51
C SER A 89 -37.85 6.74 -21.63
N ARG A 90 -37.24 7.86 -22.04
CA ARG A 90 -35.77 8.00 -22.14
C ARG A 90 -35.09 7.85 -20.78
N GLY A 91 -35.61 8.51 -19.74
CA GLY A 91 -35.05 8.41 -18.39
C GLY A 91 -35.09 6.99 -17.85
N LYS A 92 -36.21 6.26 -18.04
CA LYS A 92 -36.33 4.83 -17.70
C LYS A 92 -35.33 3.98 -18.47
N SER A 93 -35.13 4.25 -19.76
CA SER A 93 -34.15 3.51 -20.56
C SER A 93 -32.73 3.73 -20.07
N ILE A 94 -32.33 4.98 -19.76
CA ILE A 94 -30.99 5.29 -19.23
C ILE A 94 -30.80 4.59 -17.88
N PHE A 95 -31.79 4.67 -17.01
CA PHE A 95 -31.75 4.04 -15.69
C PHE A 95 -31.55 2.52 -15.81
N TRP A 96 -32.37 1.84 -16.61
CA TRP A 96 -32.27 0.39 -16.77
C TRP A 96 -31.00 -0.06 -17.50
N ASN A 97 -30.58 0.67 -18.53
CA ASN A 97 -29.33 0.36 -19.23
C ASN A 97 -28.11 0.53 -18.32
N THR A 98 -28.11 1.57 -17.47
CA THR A 98 -27.04 1.79 -16.48
C THR A 98 -27.02 0.67 -15.43
N PHE A 99 -28.19 0.30 -14.90
CA PHE A 99 -28.32 -0.81 -13.96
C PHE A 99 -27.81 -2.12 -14.56
N LEU A 100 -28.22 -2.45 -15.78
CA LEU A 100 -27.76 -3.66 -16.47
C LEU A 100 -26.24 -3.62 -16.73
N GLY A 101 -25.70 -2.46 -17.09
CA GLY A 101 -24.25 -2.28 -17.26
C GLY A 101 -23.47 -2.58 -15.98
N VAL A 102 -23.88 -1.98 -14.86
CA VAL A 102 -23.26 -2.23 -13.54
C VAL A 102 -23.40 -3.70 -13.15
N LEU A 103 -24.59 -4.28 -13.34
CA LEU A 103 -24.84 -5.69 -13.05
C LEU A 103 -23.90 -6.60 -13.86
N ILE A 104 -23.71 -6.34 -15.16
CA ILE A 104 -22.82 -7.13 -16.00
C ILE A 104 -21.35 -7.00 -15.55
N MET A 105 -20.88 -5.78 -15.23
CA MET A 105 -19.50 -5.56 -14.78
C MET A 105 -19.20 -6.30 -13.47
N LEU A 106 -20.07 -6.15 -12.47
CA LEU A 106 -19.93 -6.85 -11.20
C LEU A 106 -20.08 -8.36 -11.35
N SER A 107 -21.02 -8.82 -12.19
CA SER A 107 -21.19 -10.25 -12.46
C SER A 107 -19.97 -10.85 -13.16
N SER A 108 -19.38 -10.13 -14.11
CA SER A 108 -18.16 -10.56 -14.80
C SER A 108 -17.00 -10.76 -13.82
N TRP A 109 -16.82 -9.80 -12.90
CA TRP A 109 -15.79 -9.90 -11.85
C TRP A 109 -16.07 -11.09 -10.92
N LEU A 110 -17.31 -11.24 -10.45
CA LEU A 110 -17.72 -12.31 -9.54
C LEU A 110 -17.54 -13.69 -10.18
N ILE A 111 -18.07 -13.89 -11.39
CA ILE A 111 -18.00 -15.16 -12.12
C ILE A 111 -16.54 -15.54 -12.40
N THR A 112 -15.72 -14.59 -12.87
CA THR A 112 -14.30 -14.84 -13.13
C THR A 112 -13.58 -15.25 -11.84
N ASN A 113 -13.84 -14.54 -10.74
CA ASN A 113 -13.27 -14.86 -9.43
C ASN A 113 -13.72 -16.25 -8.93
N THR A 114 -14.99 -16.60 -9.10
CA THR A 114 -15.51 -17.92 -8.71
C THR A 114 -14.93 -19.04 -9.56
N ILE A 115 -14.88 -18.90 -10.89
CA ILE A 115 -14.34 -19.93 -11.79
C ILE A 115 -12.86 -20.17 -11.50
N ILE A 116 -12.06 -19.11 -11.39
CA ILE A 116 -10.62 -19.27 -11.16
C ILE A 116 -10.36 -19.93 -9.80
N LYS A 117 -11.05 -19.49 -8.74
CA LYS A 117 -10.90 -20.10 -7.41
C LYS A 117 -11.45 -21.53 -7.32
N SER A 118 -12.39 -21.91 -8.19
CA SER A 118 -12.99 -23.24 -8.17
C SER A 118 -12.23 -24.28 -9.00
N LEU A 119 -11.44 -23.85 -9.98
CA LEU A 119 -10.74 -24.75 -10.92
C LEU A 119 -9.23 -24.78 -10.71
N ALA A 120 -8.65 -23.76 -10.09
CA ALA A 120 -7.23 -23.72 -9.86
C ALA A 120 -6.84 -24.54 -8.61
N ASP A 121 -5.78 -25.31 -8.77
CA ASP A 121 -5.23 -26.21 -7.75
C ASP A 121 -4.72 -25.41 -6.55
N GLU A 122 -4.80 -25.94 -5.33
CA GLU A 122 -4.40 -25.21 -4.09
C GLU A 122 -2.91 -24.84 -4.09
N SER A 123 -2.11 -25.50 -4.93
CA SER A 123 -0.70 -25.18 -5.19
C SER A 123 -0.45 -23.98 -6.12
N ILE A 124 -1.49 -23.52 -6.86
CA ILE A 124 -1.41 -22.41 -7.83
C ILE A 124 -2.30 -21.23 -7.41
N THR A 125 -3.39 -21.46 -6.69
CA THR A 125 -4.23 -20.39 -6.14
C THR A 125 -4.58 -20.65 -4.69
N ASN A 126 -4.09 -19.78 -3.81
CA ASN A 126 -4.55 -19.73 -2.43
C ASN A 126 -6.01 -19.22 -2.42
N PRO A 127 -6.97 -19.94 -1.80
CA PRO A 127 -8.39 -19.55 -1.76
C PRO A 127 -8.63 -18.15 -1.16
N ASN A 128 -7.73 -17.72 -0.28
CA ASN A 128 -7.77 -16.46 0.45
C ASN A 128 -7.02 -15.32 -0.28
N VAL A 129 -6.34 -15.61 -1.38
CA VAL A 129 -5.67 -14.60 -2.22
C VAL A 129 -6.58 -14.28 -3.41
N PRO A 130 -6.77 -13.00 -3.78
CA PRO A 130 -7.51 -12.68 -4.99
C PRO A 130 -6.78 -13.26 -6.21
N TRP A 131 -7.51 -13.91 -7.12
CA TRP A 131 -6.92 -14.61 -8.27
C TRP A 131 -6.02 -13.74 -9.16
N TYR A 132 -6.22 -12.42 -9.12
CA TYR A 132 -5.47 -11.43 -9.88
C TYR A 132 -4.13 -11.04 -9.24
N GLN A 133 -3.78 -11.60 -8.07
CA GLN A 133 -2.45 -11.47 -7.46
C GLN A 133 -1.62 -12.70 -7.83
N PHE A 134 -0.84 -12.57 -8.90
CA PHE A 134 0.09 -13.61 -9.32
C PHE A 134 1.48 -13.34 -8.75
N GLU A 135 2.11 -14.34 -8.14
CA GLU A 135 3.55 -14.31 -7.86
C GLU A 135 4.31 -14.51 -9.16
N CYS A 136 4.70 -13.39 -9.74
CA CYS A 136 5.42 -13.40 -10.99
C CYS A 136 6.91 -13.69 -10.71
N LYS A 137 7.28 -14.97 -10.73
CA LYS A 137 8.66 -15.44 -10.58
C LYS A 137 9.37 -15.33 -11.92
N GLU A 138 9.99 -14.19 -12.20
CA GLU A 138 10.95 -14.15 -13.30
C GLU A 138 12.16 -15.01 -12.91
N THR A 139 12.40 -16.11 -13.62
CA THR A 139 13.71 -16.75 -13.61
C THR A 139 14.67 -15.77 -14.28
N VAL A 140 15.35 -14.95 -13.48
CA VAL A 140 16.52 -14.21 -13.94
C VAL A 140 17.47 -15.27 -14.49
N ARG A 141 17.68 -15.29 -15.82
CA ARG A 141 18.81 -16.05 -16.37
C ARG A 141 20.05 -15.41 -15.76
N SER A 142 20.70 -16.13 -14.85
CA SER A 142 22.06 -15.85 -14.40
C SER A 142 22.91 -15.59 -15.64
N GLY A 143 23.28 -14.34 -15.86
CA GLY A 143 23.93 -13.91 -17.09
C GLY A 143 24.14 -12.41 -17.19
N GLU A 144 23.26 -11.60 -16.60
CA GLU A 144 23.51 -10.16 -16.48
C GLU A 144 23.01 -9.68 -15.13
N GLN A 145 23.97 -9.58 -14.21
CA GLN A 145 23.79 -8.91 -12.95
C GLN A 145 23.59 -7.42 -13.27
N PRO A 146 22.44 -6.80 -12.93
CA PRO A 146 22.41 -5.34 -12.81
C PRO A 146 23.56 -4.96 -11.87
N PRO A 147 24.30 -3.87 -12.13
CA PRO A 147 25.53 -3.58 -11.41
C PRO A 147 25.28 -3.76 -9.91
N ILE A 148 26.10 -4.60 -9.28
CA ILE A 148 26.18 -4.65 -7.83
C ILE A 148 26.48 -3.21 -7.44
N VAL A 149 25.48 -2.47 -6.96
CA VAL A 149 25.77 -1.39 -6.05
C VAL A 149 26.19 -2.14 -4.80
N SER A 150 27.50 -2.40 -4.71
CA SER A 150 28.12 -2.86 -3.49
C SER A 150 27.57 -1.97 -2.39
N ASN A 151 27.08 -2.59 -1.32
CA ASN A 151 26.90 -1.86 -0.07
C ASN A 151 28.12 -0.95 0.12
N PRO A 152 27.96 0.32 0.52
CA PRO A 152 29.10 1.10 0.97
C PRO A 152 29.82 0.24 2.01
N PRO A 153 31.17 0.19 1.96
CA PRO A 153 31.92 -0.52 2.97
C PRO A 153 31.45 -0.06 4.35
N GLU A 154 31.17 -1.03 5.22
CA GLU A 154 31.37 -0.78 6.64
C GLU A 154 32.83 -0.34 6.81
N ASP A 155 32.97 0.82 7.45
CA ASP A 155 34.20 1.41 7.98
C ASP A 155 35.16 2.07 6.97
N GLY A 156 35.23 3.40 7.07
CA GLY A 156 36.10 4.27 6.31
C GLY A 156 35.61 5.71 6.43
N GLY A 157 36.05 6.42 7.48
CA GLY A 157 35.69 7.80 7.71
C GLY A 157 36.09 8.71 6.55
N ASP A 158 35.09 9.22 5.83
CA ASP A 158 35.21 10.46 5.07
C ASP A 158 34.49 11.55 5.88
N GLU A 159 35.24 12.57 6.28
CA GLU A 159 34.69 13.74 6.96
C GLU A 159 33.68 14.44 6.03
N GLY A 160 32.37 14.35 6.35
CA GLY A 160 31.35 15.26 5.82
C GLY A 160 30.09 14.67 5.18
N ILE A 161 29.90 13.34 5.12
CA ILE A 161 28.65 12.74 4.58
C ILE A 161 27.94 11.91 5.66
N CYS A 162 26.66 12.21 5.91
CA CYS A 162 25.84 11.47 6.87
C CYS A 162 25.56 10.04 6.40
N SER A 163 25.23 9.11 7.31
CA SER A 163 24.99 7.69 7.02
C SER A 163 23.97 7.43 5.90
N PHE A 164 23.03 8.36 5.70
CA PHE A 164 22.00 8.33 4.65
C PHE A 164 22.17 9.42 3.59
N GLY A 165 23.33 10.10 3.56
CA GLY A 165 23.69 11.07 2.54
C GLY A 165 23.70 10.42 1.16
N GLY A 166 22.98 11.03 0.21
CA GLY A 166 22.80 10.48 -1.14
C GLY A 166 21.76 9.36 -1.25
N ILE A 167 21.14 8.92 -0.14
CA ILE A 167 20.03 7.96 -0.17
C ILE A 167 18.71 8.70 -0.32
N ASN A 168 17.91 8.31 -1.32
CA ASN A 168 16.56 8.83 -1.47
C ASN A 168 15.60 8.17 -0.47
N LEU A 169 15.32 8.84 0.66
CA LEU A 169 14.40 8.37 1.71
C LEU A 169 12.92 8.36 1.28
N CYS A 170 12.59 8.88 0.10
CA CYS A 170 11.25 8.75 -0.51
C CYS A 170 11.06 7.42 -1.23
N GLN A 171 12.15 6.69 -1.51
CA GLN A 171 12.09 5.43 -2.22
C GLN A 171 12.16 4.23 -1.27
N PRO A 172 11.37 3.17 -1.51
CA PRO A 172 11.46 1.95 -0.72
C PRO A 172 12.83 1.31 -0.87
N ARG A 173 13.42 0.86 0.25
CA ARG A 173 14.71 0.14 0.26
C ARG A 173 14.48 -1.35 0.37
N GLN A 174 15.08 -2.11 -0.54
CA GLN A 174 14.87 -3.55 -0.65
C GLN A 174 15.23 -4.30 0.64
N MET A 175 14.38 -5.26 1.00
CA MET A 175 14.64 -6.27 2.03
C MET A 175 13.90 -7.58 1.68
N SER A 176 14.21 -8.67 2.39
CA SER A 176 13.40 -9.88 2.30
C SER A 176 12.05 -9.64 2.95
N CYS A 177 10.97 -9.90 2.22
CA CYS A 177 9.60 -9.67 2.67
C CYS A 177 8.80 -10.94 2.92
N GLY A 178 9.45 -12.10 2.99
CA GLY A 178 8.85 -13.38 3.35
C GLY A 178 9.61 -14.06 4.49
N ALA A 179 8.88 -14.79 5.32
CA ALA A 179 9.41 -15.68 6.35
C ALA A 179 8.34 -16.74 6.65
N SER A 180 8.70 -18.03 6.56
CA SER A 180 7.77 -19.16 6.71
C SER A 180 6.98 -19.17 8.02
N LYS A 181 7.50 -18.55 9.08
CA LYS A 181 6.80 -18.41 10.36
C LYS A 181 5.58 -17.48 10.29
N CYS A 182 5.49 -16.62 9.27
CA CYS A 182 4.42 -15.63 9.14
C CYS A 182 3.08 -16.22 8.70
N ASP A 183 3.07 -17.39 8.04
CA ASP A 183 1.86 -18.01 7.49
C ASP A 183 0.78 -18.25 8.54
N GLN A 184 1.19 -18.68 9.74
CA GLN A 184 0.26 -18.96 10.83
C GLN A 184 -0.48 -17.69 11.32
N TYR A 185 0.03 -16.49 11.05
CA TYR A 185 -0.55 -15.23 11.52
C TYR A 185 -1.38 -14.50 10.46
N VAL A 186 -1.51 -15.03 9.24
CA VAL A 186 -2.30 -14.43 8.14
C VAL A 186 -3.73 -14.11 8.59
N SER A 187 -4.37 -15.04 9.30
CA SER A 187 -5.75 -14.86 9.78
C SER A 187 -5.87 -13.66 10.73
N ALA A 188 -5.00 -13.58 11.74
CA ALA A 188 -4.99 -12.47 12.70
C ALA A 188 -4.63 -11.13 12.02
N ILE A 189 -3.67 -11.12 11.10
CA ILE A 189 -3.33 -9.93 10.30
C ILE A 189 -4.56 -9.42 9.55
N ASN A 190 -5.28 -10.29 8.85
CA ASN A 190 -6.46 -9.91 8.07
C ASN A 190 -7.61 -9.45 8.99
N GLN A 191 -7.81 -10.12 10.13
CA GLN A 191 -8.81 -9.75 11.13
C GLN A 191 -8.59 -8.33 11.65
N TYR A 192 -7.35 -7.92 11.87
CA TYR A 192 -7.01 -6.63 12.47
C TYR A 192 -6.55 -5.56 11.47
N ALA A 193 -6.43 -5.88 10.18
CA ALA A 193 -6.00 -4.97 9.12
C ALA A 193 -6.77 -3.65 9.10
N GLY A 194 -8.10 -3.71 9.19
CA GLY A 194 -8.97 -2.53 9.20
C GLY A 194 -8.80 -1.63 10.42
N ARG A 195 -8.17 -2.14 11.51
CA ARG A 195 -7.91 -1.34 12.70
C ARG A 195 -6.73 -0.41 12.55
N THR A 196 -5.83 -0.63 11.60
CA THR A 196 -4.62 0.21 11.41
C THR A 196 -4.92 1.66 11.01
N GLY A 197 -6.03 1.90 10.30
CA GLY A 197 -6.30 3.21 9.69
C GLY A 197 -5.38 3.57 8.51
N VAL A 198 -4.49 2.65 8.10
CA VAL A 198 -3.59 2.79 6.96
C VAL A 198 -4.18 2.03 5.76
N ALA A 199 -4.04 2.57 4.55
CA ALA A 199 -4.41 1.85 3.33
C ALA A 199 -3.68 0.49 3.28
N ASN A 200 -4.36 -0.56 2.81
CA ASN A 200 -3.82 -1.93 2.79
C ASN A 200 -3.21 -2.37 4.15
N GLY A 201 -3.92 -2.13 5.25
CA GLY A 201 -3.46 -2.42 6.61
C GLY A 201 -2.94 -3.84 6.84
N ALA A 202 -3.40 -4.84 6.09
CA ALA A 202 -2.87 -6.20 6.13
C ALA A 202 -1.40 -6.26 5.69
N ASN A 203 -1.07 -5.65 4.55
CA ASN A 203 0.31 -5.55 4.06
C ASN A 203 1.18 -4.77 5.05
N PHE A 204 0.62 -3.71 5.65
CA PHE A 204 1.37 -2.86 6.57
C PHE A 204 1.70 -3.57 7.89
N LEU A 205 0.73 -4.26 8.49
CA LEU A 205 0.95 -5.10 9.68
C LEU A 205 1.99 -6.18 9.42
N LYS A 206 1.89 -6.83 8.26
CA LYS A 206 2.85 -7.86 7.85
C LYS A 206 4.26 -7.29 7.66
N ALA A 207 4.39 -6.17 6.97
CA ALA A 207 5.68 -5.52 6.74
C ALA A 207 6.37 -5.13 8.06
N ILE A 208 5.61 -4.57 9.01
CA ILE A 208 6.08 -4.31 10.37
C ILE A 208 6.52 -5.62 11.03
N MET A 209 5.65 -6.64 11.07
CA MET A 209 5.95 -7.92 11.73
C MET A 209 7.23 -8.58 11.21
N ILE A 210 7.45 -8.53 9.88
CA ILE A 210 8.65 -9.06 9.25
C ILE A 210 9.88 -8.24 9.65
N LYS A 211 9.81 -6.91 9.58
CA LYS A 211 10.94 -6.04 9.94
C LYS A 211 11.28 -6.11 11.43
N GLU A 212 10.28 -6.31 12.29
CA GLU A 212 10.45 -6.37 13.74
C GLU A 212 11.02 -7.70 14.23
N SER A 213 10.57 -8.82 13.67
CA SER A 213 10.88 -10.13 14.27
C SER A 213 11.06 -11.27 13.27
N ALA A 214 10.87 -11.04 11.97
CA ALA A 214 10.65 -12.11 11.00
C ALA A 214 9.57 -13.11 11.47
N CYS A 215 8.49 -12.58 12.07
CA CYS A 215 7.39 -13.34 12.65
C CYS A 215 7.81 -14.33 13.76
N ASN A 216 8.88 -14.02 14.49
CA ASN A 216 9.35 -14.81 15.63
C ASN A 216 8.65 -14.39 16.92
N ALA A 217 7.74 -15.23 17.45
CA ALA A 217 7.00 -14.94 18.69
C ALA A 217 7.91 -14.79 19.91
N GLU A 218 9.10 -15.39 19.90
CA GLU A 218 10.05 -15.30 21.01
C GLU A 218 10.99 -14.09 20.90
N ALA A 219 10.85 -13.25 19.87
CA ALA A 219 11.75 -12.12 19.63
C ALA A 219 11.83 -11.17 20.83
N ASP A 220 13.05 -10.73 21.13
CA ASP A 220 13.36 -9.95 22.33
C ASP A 220 14.55 -9.00 22.06
N SER A 221 14.28 -7.69 22.02
CA SER A 221 15.30 -6.65 21.89
C SER A 221 15.77 -6.06 23.22
N GLY A 222 15.44 -6.72 24.35
CA GLY A 222 15.60 -6.19 25.71
C GLY A 222 14.47 -5.24 26.11
N HIS A 223 14.04 -4.33 25.24
CA HIS A 223 13.01 -3.33 25.54
C HIS A 223 11.67 -3.57 24.83
N ALA A 224 11.67 -4.32 23.73
CA ALA A 224 10.47 -4.70 22.99
C ALA A 224 10.39 -6.23 22.82
N LYS A 225 9.18 -6.76 22.60
CA LYS A 225 8.90 -8.20 22.72
C LYS A 225 7.89 -8.69 21.68
N GLY A 226 8.06 -9.96 21.31
CA GLY A 226 7.11 -10.70 20.48
C GLY A 226 7.17 -10.34 19.00
N ILE A 227 6.21 -10.88 18.24
CA ILE A 227 6.20 -10.78 16.76
C ILE A 227 6.11 -9.35 16.23
N MET A 228 5.53 -8.44 17.01
CA MET A 228 5.39 -7.02 16.66
C MET A 228 6.40 -6.12 17.38
N GLN A 229 7.34 -6.67 18.16
CA GLN A 229 8.28 -5.91 19.01
C GLN A 229 7.61 -4.71 19.69
N LEU A 230 6.58 -4.99 20.50
CA LEU A 230 5.94 -3.95 21.31
C LEU A 230 6.68 -3.79 22.65
N LYS A 231 6.83 -2.54 23.11
CA LYS A 231 7.20 -2.27 24.51
C LYS A 231 5.99 -2.62 25.41
N PRO A 232 6.18 -3.27 26.58
CA PRO A 232 5.08 -3.53 27.51
C PRO A 232 4.30 -2.27 27.90
N SER A 233 4.98 -1.13 28.06
CA SER A 233 4.35 0.17 28.35
C SER A 233 3.43 0.63 27.21
N THR A 234 3.89 0.53 25.96
CA THR A 234 3.07 0.83 24.78
C THR A 234 1.89 -0.11 24.67
N ALA A 235 2.11 -1.41 24.84
CA ALA A 235 1.05 -2.41 24.71
C ALA A 235 -0.09 -2.17 25.72
N ASN A 236 0.24 -1.82 26.97
CA ASN A 236 -0.74 -1.55 28.02
C ASN A 236 -1.61 -0.31 27.73
N ILE A 237 -1.17 0.62 26.89
CA ILE A 237 -1.99 1.78 26.47
C ILE A 237 -3.15 1.35 25.55
N TYR A 238 -2.91 0.36 24.66
CA TYR A 238 -3.87 0.00 23.60
C TYR A 238 -4.61 -1.32 23.85
N LYS A 239 -4.15 -2.15 24.80
CA LYS A 239 -4.67 -3.50 25.09
C LYS A 239 -6.19 -3.60 25.24
N ASN A 240 -6.84 -2.60 25.85
CA ASN A 240 -8.28 -2.62 26.11
C ASN A 240 -9.10 -2.62 24.81
N ARG A 241 -8.57 -2.05 23.73
CA ARG A 241 -9.22 -2.05 22.40
C ARG A 241 -9.23 -3.42 21.74
N CYS A 242 -8.40 -4.33 22.26
CA CYS A 242 -8.27 -5.72 21.85
C CYS A 242 -8.89 -6.69 22.86
N GLY A 243 -9.68 -6.19 23.82
CA GLY A 243 -10.37 -7.02 24.81
C GLY A 243 -9.46 -7.59 25.91
N VAL A 244 -8.25 -7.07 26.07
CA VAL A 244 -7.29 -7.54 27.09
C VAL A 244 -7.40 -6.69 28.35
N SER A 245 -7.84 -7.30 29.45
CA SER A 245 -8.04 -6.61 30.74
C SER A 245 -6.83 -6.65 31.67
N GLY A 246 -6.04 -7.74 31.64
CA GLY A 246 -4.82 -7.91 32.44
C GLY A 246 -3.61 -7.19 31.86
N ASP A 247 -2.51 -7.11 32.61
CA ASP A 247 -1.30 -6.44 32.14
C ASP A 247 -0.56 -7.22 31.05
N THR A 248 -0.19 -6.51 29.98
CA THR A 248 0.59 -7.06 28.87
C THR A 248 2.08 -6.97 29.22
N THR A 249 2.58 -7.96 29.95
CA THR A 249 4.00 -8.07 30.33
C THR A 249 4.88 -8.48 29.15
N ALA A 250 6.20 -8.49 29.35
CA ALA A 250 7.15 -8.95 28.34
C ALA A 250 6.88 -10.39 27.88
N GLN A 251 6.60 -11.30 28.81
CA GLN A 251 6.29 -12.69 28.48
C GLN A 251 4.91 -12.79 27.82
N TRP A 252 3.92 -12.04 28.29
CA TRP A 252 2.59 -12.03 27.70
C TRP A 252 2.62 -11.69 26.19
N LEU A 253 3.46 -10.73 25.79
CA LEU A 253 3.62 -10.35 24.38
C LEU A 253 4.23 -11.45 23.50
N LYS A 254 4.98 -12.38 24.09
CA LYS A 254 5.51 -13.58 23.40
C LYS A 254 4.44 -14.68 23.33
N ASP A 255 3.75 -14.91 24.45
CA ASP A 255 2.73 -15.96 24.57
C ASP A 255 1.44 -15.66 23.80
N ASN A 256 1.16 -14.40 23.46
CA ASN A 256 -0.09 -13.95 22.83
C ASN A 256 0.15 -13.21 21.49
N PRO A 257 0.75 -13.86 20.48
CA PRO A 257 1.14 -13.20 19.23
C PRO A 257 -0.05 -12.60 18.48
N GLU A 258 -1.19 -13.28 18.38
CA GLU A 258 -2.36 -12.77 17.67
C GLU A 258 -2.93 -11.49 18.29
N LEU A 259 -3.03 -11.44 19.63
CA LEU A 259 -3.46 -10.23 20.32
C LEU A 259 -2.40 -9.12 20.24
N SER A 260 -1.11 -9.47 20.17
CA SER A 260 -0.02 -8.52 19.92
C SER A 260 -0.20 -7.83 18.55
N ILE A 261 -0.68 -8.53 17.53
CA ILE A 261 -1.02 -7.96 16.21
C ILE A 261 -2.16 -6.94 16.35
N CYS A 262 -3.22 -7.26 17.11
CA CYS A 262 -4.30 -6.32 17.36
C CYS A 262 -3.80 -5.04 18.06
N ILE A 263 -2.98 -5.20 19.10
CA ILE A 263 -2.44 -4.07 19.87
C ILE A 263 -1.55 -3.20 18.98
N ALA A 264 -0.71 -3.82 18.14
CA ALA A 264 0.08 -3.10 17.15
C ALA A 264 -0.80 -2.35 16.14
N ALA A 265 -1.89 -2.95 15.65
CA ALA A 265 -2.82 -2.28 14.75
C ALA A 265 -3.46 -1.03 15.39
N GLU A 266 -3.84 -1.09 16.66
CA GLU A 266 -4.39 0.05 17.40
C GLU A 266 -3.32 1.12 17.70
N TYR A 267 -2.08 0.70 17.96
CA TYR A 267 -0.95 1.63 18.10
C TYR A 267 -0.70 2.36 16.78
N ILE A 268 -0.62 1.64 15.66
CA ILE A 268 -0.48 2.19 14.30
C ILE A 268 -1.58 3.23 14.02
N LYS A 269 -2.85 2.90 14.33
CA LYS A 269 -3.96 3.84 14.20
C LYS A 269 -3.76 5.11 15.01
N SER A 270 -3.27 4.98 16.24
CA SER A 270 -3.04 6.13 17.10
C SER A 270 -1.99 7.09 16.52
N LEU A 271 -0.97 6.57 15.82
CA LEU A 271 0.07 7.37 15.17
C LEU A 271 -0.53 8.28 14.08
N SER A 272 -1.59 7.83 13.41
CA SER A 272 -2.25 8.62 12.36
C SER A 272 -2.89 9.92 12.83
N GLY A 273 -3.21 10.00 14.13
CA GLY A 273 -3.72 11.20 14.78
C GLY A 273 -2.64 12.14 15.32
N THR A 274 -1.36 11.84 15.08
CA THR A 274 -0.21 12.63 15.55
C THR A 274 0.49 13.33 14.40
N SER A 275 1.64 13.96 14.70
CA SER A 275 2.53 14.57 13.70
C SER A 275 3.06 13.59 12.65
N CYS A 276 2.91 12.27 12.83
CA CYS A 276 3.25 11.29 11.79
C CYS A 276 2.35 11.44 10.54
N GLY A 277 1.16 12.03 10.66
CA GLY A 277 0.20 12.07 9.55
C GLY A 277 -0.29 10.66 9.18
N ASN A 278 -0.75 10.45 7.95
CA ASN A 278 -1.42 9.21 7.54
C ASN A 278 -0.67 8.41 6.46
N THR A 279 0.54 8.82 6.09
CA THR A 279 1.32 8.11 5.08
C THR A 279 1.97 6.86 5.69
N PRO A 280 1.95 5.70 5.01
CA PRO A 280 2.54 4.47 5.58
C PRO A 280 4.01 4.66 6.00
N ARG A 281 4.77 5.49 5.28
CA ARG A 281 6.19 5.76 5.55
C ARG A 281 6.40 6.45 6.90
N ASN A 282 5.66 7.55 7.14
CA ASN A 282 5.78 8.29 8.39
C ASN A 282 5.20 7.50 9.56
N ILE A 283 4.14 6.71 9.32
CA ILE A 283 3.60 5.81 10.34
C ILE A 283 4.61 4.73 10.72
N ALA A 284 5.32 4.13 9.75
CA ALA A 284 6.38 3.17 10.02
C ALA A 284 7.52 3.80 10.83
N ALA A 285 7.93 5.02 10.47
CA ALA A 285 8.91 5.78 11.24
C ALA A 285 8.43 6.06 12.68
N GLY A 286 7.16 6.42 12.86
CA GLY A 286 6.55 6.63 14.16
C GLY A 286 6.41 5.36 15.00
N TYR A 287 6.27 4.20 14.37
CA TYR A 287 6.22 2.91 15.06
C TYR A 287 7.58 2.56 15.70
N ASN A 288 8.67 2.75 14.95
CA ASN A 288 10.03 2.51 15.42
C ASN A 288 10.56 3.64 16.34
N GLY A 289 10.51 4.88 15.88
CA GLY A 289 11.11 6.04 16.56
C GLY A 289 10.15 6.87 17.43
N GLY A 290 8.88 6.46 17.55
CA GLY A 290 7.88 7.10 18.40
C GLY A 290 7.31 8.42 17.84
N ALA A 291 6.04 8.70 18.15
CA ALA A 291 5.34 9.88 17.63
C ALA A 291 5.94 11.23 18.08
N ALA A 292 6.34 11.33 19.36
CA ALA A 292 6.92 12.56 19.92
C ALA A 292 8.39 12.79 19.50
N GLY A 293 9.08 11.71 19.12
CA GLY A 293 10.46 11.75 18.64
C GLY A 293 10.50 11.90 17.12
N ALA A 294 10.45 10.76 16.42
CA ALA A 294 10.61 10.66 14.98
C ALA A 294 9.70 11.60 14.19
N CYS A 295 8.41 11.64 14.53
CA CYS A 295 7.41 12.34 13.72
C CYS A 295 7.29 13.85 13.98
N GLY A 296 8.07 14.43 14.90
CA GLY A 296 8.11 15.88 15.06
C GLY A 296 8.64 16.54 13.78
N ASN A 297 8.25 17.78 13.51
CA ASN A 297 8.89 18.56 12.44
C ASN A 297 10.35 18.82 12.80
N SER A 298 11.26 18.71 11.84
CA SER A 298 12.66 19.08 12.05
C SER A 298 12.80 20.60 12.10
N VAL A 299 13.62 21.09 13.02
CA VAL A 299 14.04 22.50 13.05
C VAL A 299 15.24 22.72 12.13
N ASP A 300 16.09 21.71 11.98
CA ASP A 300 17.35 21.75 11.23
C ASP A 300 17.17 21.56 9.72
N CYS A 301 16.05 20.95 9.31
CA CYS A 301 15.62 20.88 7.91
C CYS A 301 14.36 21.74 7.68
N ALA A 302 14.26 22.87 8.38
CA ALA A 302 13.13 23.78 8.24
C ALA A 302 13.08 24.37 6.82
N GLY A 303 11.90 24.34 6.19
CA GLY A 303 11.70 24.82 4.82
C GLY A 303 11.90 23.74 3.74
N GLU A 304 12.45 22.58 4.09
CA GLU A 304 12.45 21.43 3.22
C GLU A 304 11.09 20.72 3.20
N THR A 305 10.85 19.98 2.11
CA THR A 305 9.59 19.29 1.87
C THR A 305 9.80 17.78 1.91
N SER A 306 9.04 17.12 2.77
CA SER A 306 8.94 15.67 2.88
C SER A 306 8.36 15.05 1.61
N CYS A 307 8.52 13.74 1.43
CA CYS A 307 8.03 13.01 0.26
C CYS A 307 6.51 13.13 0.02
N ASP A 308 5.74 13.46 1.05
CA ASP A 308 4.29 13.64 0.99
C ASP A 308 3.86 15.11 0.89
N GLY A 309 4.80 16.03 0.68
CA GLY A 309 4.53 17.46 0.60
C GLY A 309 4.44 18.16 1.97
N SER A 310 4.49 17.42 3.08
CA SER A 310 4.50 18.01 4.43
C SER A 310 5.89 18.50 4.83
N PRO A 311 6.04 19.26 5.93
CA PRO A 311 7.36 19.61 6.45
C PRO A 311 8.17 18.36 6.81
N VAL A 312 9.47 18.38 6.52
CA VAL A 312 10.41 17.30 6.87
C VAL A 312 10.33 16.97 8.36
N LYS A 313 10.28 15.67 8.67
CA LYS A 313 10.24 15.17 10.05
C LYS A 313 11.64 14.96 10.62
N ARG A 314 11.77 14.92 11.95
CA ARG A 314 13.05 14.70 12.64
C ARG A 314 13.74 13.40 12.24
N TRP A 315 12.95 12.35 11.97
CA TRP A 315 13.51 11.09 11.47
C TRP A 315 14.04 11.18 10.05
N GLU A 316 13.50 12.08 9.23
CA GLU A 316 13.84 12.21 7.81
C GLU A 316 15.02 13.17 7.61
N CYS A 317 15.09 14.24 8.41
CA CYS A 317 16.18 15.22 8.37
C CYS A 317 17.51 14.56 8.68
N LEU A 318 18.52 14.71 7.81
CA LEU A 318 19.83 14.08 7.99
C LEU A 318 20.76 14.85 8.95
N TYR A 319 20.33 16.02 9.42
CA TYR A 319 21.17 16.97 10.15
C TYR A 319 20.57 17.33 11.52
N ASP A 320 21.45 17.65 12.48
CA ASP A 320 21.14 18.13 13.84
C ASP A 320 21.53 19.62 14.03
N ASP A 321 21.88 20.30 12.93
CA ASP A 321 22.11 21.74 12.84
C ASP A 321 21.53 22.30 11.52
N SER A 322 21.10 23.56 11.53
CA SER A 322 20.48 24.20 10.36
C SER A 322 21.47 24.50 9.23
N GLU A 323 22.76 24.53 9.56
CA GLU A 323 23.86 24.71 8.60
C GLU A 323 24.28 23.40 7.93
N HIS A 324 23.68 22.26 8.30
CA HIS A 324 23.89 20.93 7.72
C HIS A 324 25.34 20.41 7.82
N ASN A 325 26.02 20.70 8.93
CA ASN A 325 27.39 20.24 9.20
C ASN A 325 27.45 19.05 10.18
N VAL A 326 26.38 18.82 10.93
CA VAL A 326 26.30 17.81 11.99
C VAL A 326 25.25 16.78 11.60
N CYS A 327 25.69 15.54 11.40
CA CYS A 327 24.80 14.46 11.03
C CYS A 327 23.92 14.00 12.20
N ASN A 328 22.62 13.93 11.95
CA ASN A 328 21.63 13.35 12.85
C ASN A 328 21.69 11.83 12.76
N THR A 329 22.48 11.20 13.62
CA THR A 329 22.60 9.74 13.72
C THR A 329 21.51 9.10 14.59
N GLY A 330 20.79 9.92 15.38
CA GLY A 330 19.78 9.46 16.34
C GLY A 330 18.57 8.76 15.71
N TYR A 331 18.35 8.92 14.40
CA TYR A 331 17.28 8.27 13.65
C TYR A 331 17.77 7.37 12.51
N ASP A 332 19.04 6.97 12.49
CA ASP A 332 19.59 6.07 11.45
C ASP A 332 18.80 4.74 11.37
N GLU A 333 18.47 4.16 12.54
CA GLU A 333 17.63 2.97 12.60
C GLU A 333 16.23 3.23 12.03
N THR A 334 15.63 4.37 12.36
CA THR A 334 14.28 4.74 11.90
C THR A 334 14.24 4.99 10.39
N ARG A 335 15.28 5.60 9.81
CA ARG A 335 15.42 5.77 8.35
C ARG A 335 15.55 4.44 7.63
N ASP A 336 16.38 3.53 8.16
CA ASP A 336 16.47 2.16 7.63
C ASP A 336 15.13 1.43 7.74
N TYR A 337 14.49 1.52 8.91
CA TYR A 337 13.25 0.86 9.23
C TYR A 337 12.11 1.29 8.31
N ALA A 338 11.84 2.59 8.23
CA ALA A 338 10.70 3.13 7.50
C ALA A 338 10.80 2.80 6.00
N THR A 339 11.98 3.00 5.39
CA THR A 339 12.19 2.72 3.97
C THR A 339 12.06 1.24 3.62
N LYS A 340 12.47 0.35 4.52
CA LYS A 340 12.36 -1.12 4.37
C LYS A 340 10.97 -1.66 4.63
N VAL A 341 10.26 -1.16 5.65
CA VAL A 341 8.84 -1.50 5.86
C VAL A 341 8.01 -1.13 4.64
N ILE A 342 8.28 0.02 4.02
CA ILE A 342 7.56 0.44 2.82
C ILE A 342 7.86 -0.49 1.63
N TYR A 343 9.08 -1.01 1.54
CA TYR A 343 9.38 -2.00 0.51
C TYR A 343 8.51 -3.25 0.67
N CYS A 344 8.37 -3.81 1.88
CA CYS A 344 7.50 -4.97 2.10
C CYS A 344 6.00 -4.67 2.06
N TYR A 345 5.61 -3.44 2.41
CA TYR A 345 4.23 -2.98 2.22
C TYR A 345 3.83 -3.00 0.74
N ASN A 346 4.75 -2.58 -0.14
CA ASN A 346 4.56 -2.56 -1.60
C ASN A 346 4.81 -3.94 -2.25
N ASN A 347 5.61 -4.79 -1.62
CA ASN A 347 5.98 -6.13 -2.12
C ASN A 347 5.66 -7.20 -1.06
N PRO A 348 4.37 -7.45 -0.75
CA PRO A 348 4.00 -8.42 0.27
C PRO A 348 4.36 -9.85 -0.19
N GLY A 349 5.09 -10.61 0.63
CA GLY A 349 5.41 -12.04 0.38
C GLY A 349 5.30 -12.85 1.67
N PHE A 350 4.82 -14.09 1.67
CA PHE A 350 4.89 -14.96 2.86
C PHE A 350 6.13 -15.83 2.78
#